data_AF-A0AAW1VZH4-F1
#
_entry.id   AF-A0AAW1VZH4-F1
#
_cell.length_a   1.000
_cell.length_b   1.000
_cell.length_c   1.000
_cell.angle_alpha   90.00
_cell.angle_beta   90.00
_cell.angle_gamma   90.00
#
_symmetry.space_group_name_H-M   'P 1'
#
loop_
_entity.id
_entity.type
_entity.pdbx_description
1 polymer ?
#
loop_
_entity_poly.entity_id
_entity_poly.type
_entity_poly.pdbx_seq_one_letter_code
_entity_poly.pdbx_strand_id
1 'polypeptide(L)'
;MAFFAYPSADVVVSKEEFNLFHSIDRKLFSRLVSGLGRDPAESAQVMALWMWLEHNSKEFNLVHKILMTLPNTLLNAMAEESVLVLNCIQSDDFPFSGVDITREIPLLQSISKSGVTLKFFHENRLGITRGVSSLFKDICLRAFQDLLLQPHKERNADPNMGANAPQFRDPEASSASPHYLRPGFDPYNLSIQRQVLDKEMEEVLSRLNLNDEDDGHSEDQEVAPDERTIFLTFSRGYPISENEVREYFTRKFGDVIEAIYMQGVPSQQPLYARLVVRSVSSIPVVLDGKSKAKFTINGKHVWARKYVRKGQTSTP
;
A
#
# COMPACT_ATOMS: atom_id res chain seq x y z
N MET A 1 15.13 48.47 11.63
CA MET A 1 14.38 47.21 11.43
C MET A 1 15.19 46.34 10.48
N ALA A 2 15.81 45.28 11.00
CA ALA A 2 16.54 44.31 10.18
C ALA A 2 15.66 43.07 10.04
N PHE A 3 15.26 42.75 8.82
CA PHE A 3 14.59 41.50 8.48
C PHE A 3 15.64 40.39 8.43
N PHE A 4 15.58 39.45 9.36
CA PHE A 4 16.32 38.20 9.26
C PHE A 4 15.59 37.30 8.25
N ALA A 5 16.08 37.28 7.01
CA ALA A 5 15.76 36.21 6.08
C ALA A 5 16.55 34.98 6.54
N TYR A 6 15.87 33.98 7.10
CA TYR A 6 16.48 32.68 7.31
C TYR A 6 16.71 32.03 5.94
N PRO A 7 17.95 31.62 5.61
CA PRO A 7 18.16 30.83 4.41
C PRO A 7 17.44 29.49 4.61
N SER A 8 16.43 29.23 3.76
CA SER A 8 15.89 27.89 3.59
C SER A 8 17.05 27.02 3.11
N ALA A 9 17.66 26.26 4.02
CA ALA A 9 18.61 25.24 3.64
C ALA A 9 17.87 24.24 2.74
N ASP A 10 18.30 24.12 1.49
CA ASP A 10 17.85 23.04 0.61
C ASP A 10 18.22 21.72 1.31
N VAL A 11 17.22 21.07 1.90
CA VAL A 11 17.38 19.78 2.56
C VAL A 11 17.63 18.74 1.48
N VAL A 12 18.90 18.43 1.24
CA VAL A 12 19.29 17.34 0.33
C VAL A 12 18.99 16.01 1.02
N VAL A 13 17.87 15.38 0.66
CA VAL A 13 17.49 14.05 1.17
C VAL A 13 18.41 12.99 0.57
N SER A 14 19.06 12.18 1.41
CA SER A 14 19.93 11.10 0.91
C SER A 14 19.14 9.97 0.25
N LYS A 15 19.81 9.15 -0.55
CA LYS A 15 19.19 7.99 -1.21
C LYS A 15 18.66 6.99 -0.18
N GLU A 16 19.40 6.77 0.90
CA GLU A 16 19.06 5.86 1.98
C GLU A 16 17.83 6.36 2.75
N GLU A 17 17.76 7.67 3.03
CA GLU A 17 16.61 8.28 3.69
C GLU A 17 15.36 8.22 2.83
N PHE A 18 15.50 8.48 1.53
CA PHE A 18 14.43 8.34 0.55
C PHE A 18 13.93 6.89 0.47
N ASN A 19 14.84 5.93 0.41
CA ASN A 19 14.50 4.51 0.39
C ASN A 19 13.85 4.05 1.70
N LEU A 20 14.26 4.59 2.85
CA LEU A 20 13.66 4.29 4.14
C LEU A 20 12.23 4.83 4.24
N PHE A 21 12.00 6.02 3.72
CA PHE A 21 10.67 6.63 3.61
C PHE A 21 9.74 5.74 2.76
N HIS A 22 10.20 5.28 1.60
CA HIS A 22 9.45 4.39 0.70
C HIS A 22 9.58 2.89 1.04
N SER A 23 9.87 2.54 2.30
CA SER A 23 10.17 1.15 2.67
C SER A 23 8.98 0.19 2.50
N ILE A 24 7.75 0.67 2.66
CA ILE A 24 6.53 -0.11 2.42
C ILE A 24 6.38 -0.37 0.91
N ASP A 25 6.48 0.68 0.10
CA ASP A 25 6.38 0.62 -1.36
C ASP A 25 7.41 -0.35 -1.93
N ARG A 26 8.66 -0.24 -1.45
CA ARG A 26 9.78 -1.10 -1.85
C ARG A 26 9.54 -2.57 -1.53
N LYS A 27 9.00 -2.87 -0.33
CA LYS A 27 8.66 -4.26 0.05
C LYS A 27 7.56 -4.84 -0.83
N LEU A 28 6.53 -4.04 -1.13
CA LEU A 28 5.44 -4.49 -1.99
C LEU A 28 5.92 -4.69 -3.43
N PHE A 29 6.74 -3.78 -3.95
CA PHE A 29 7.38 -3.92 -5.26
C PHE A 29 8.23 -5.19 -5.34
N SER A 30 9.07 -5.46 -4.33
CA SER A 30 9.85 -6.72 -4.27
C SER A 30 8.96 -7.96 -4.23
N ARG A 31 7.78 -7.88 -3.59
CA ARG A 31 6.82 -8.98 -3.57
C ARG A 31 6.21 -9.23 -4.96
N LEU A 32 5.92 -8.18 -5.74
CA LEU A 32 5.45 -8.31 -7.13
C LEU A 32 6.53 -8.92 -8.03
N VAL A 33 7.76 -8.41 -7.97
CA VAL A 33 8.83 -8.83 -8.88
C VAL A 33 9.46 -10.15 -8.44
N SER A 34 10.02 -10.21 -7.23
CA SER A 34 10.75 -11.39 -6.77
C SER A 34 9.82 -12.47 -6.21
N GLY A 35 8.68 -12.09 -5.65
CA GLY A 35 7.71 -13.03 -5.07
C GLY A 35 6.78 -13.66 -6.10
N LEU A 36 6.31 -12.90 -7.08
CA LEU A 36 5.36 -13.35 -8.10
C LEU A 36 5.97 -13.50 -9.50
N GLY A 37 7.20 -13.02 -9.73
CA GLY A 37 7.85 -13.10 -11.04
C GLY A 37 7.27 -12.15 -12.09
N ARG A 38 6.58 -11.07 -11.67
CA ARG A 38 6.01 -10.09 -12.60
C ARG A 38 7.09 -9.22 -13.24
N ASP A 39 6.80 -8.72 -14.44
CA ASP A 39 7.68 -7.78 -15.13
C ASP A 39 7.97 -6.55 -14.24
N PRO A 40 9.23 -6.15 -14.05
CA PRO A 40 9.56 -5.04 -13.17
C PRO A 40 9.06 -3.68 -13.65
N ALA A 41 9.01 -3.44 -14.96
CA ALA A 41 8.55 -2.15 -15.49
C ALA A 41 7.03 -2.02 -15.33
N GLU A 42 6.28 -3.07 -15.66
CA GLU A 42 4.83 -3.15 -15.43
C GLU A 42 4.52 -3.05 -13.93
N SER A 43 5.26 -3.76 -13.08
CA SER A 43 5.09 -3.70 -11.62
C SER A 43 5.32 -2.28 -11.07
N ALA A 44 6.26 -1.53 -11.63
CA ALA A 44 6.50 -0.15 -11.21
C ALA A 44 5.36 0.80 -11.63
N GLN A 45 4.71 0.53 -12.77
CA GLN A 45 3.50 1.26 -13.18
C GLN A 45 2.29 0.92 -12.31
N VAL A 46 2.11 -0.36 -11.96
CA VAL A 46 1.08 -0.81 -11.01
C VAL A 46 1.27 -0.14 -9.64
N MET A 47 2.51 -0.09 -9.13
CA MET A 47 2.81 0.63 -7.89
C MET A 47 2.48 2.13 -7.98
N ALA A 48 2.77 2.77 -9.11
CA ALA A 48 2.41 4.18 -9.33
C ALA A 48 0.89 4.40 -9.32
N LEU A 49 0.12 3.47 -9.89
CA LEU A 49 -1.34 3.51 -9.83
C LEU A 49 -1.86 3.37 -8.40
N TRP A 50 -1.32 2.45 -7.61
CA TRP A 50 -1.74 2.26 -6.22
C TRP A 50 -1.39 3.44 -5.33
N MET A 51 -0.21 4.05 -5.49
CA MET A 51 0.13 5.31 -4.81
C MET A 51 -0.79 6.45 -5.26
N TRP A 52 -1.15 6.51 -6.54
CA TRP A 52 -2.11 7.52 -7.02
C TRP A 52 -3.47 7.34 -6.37
N LEU A 53 -3.97 6.10 -6.27
CA LEU A 53 -5.21 5.78 -5.58
C LEU A 53 -5.13 6.13 -4.09
N GLU A 54 -4.02 5.86 -3.43
CA GLU A 54 -3.80 6.26 -2.04
C GLU A 54 -3.89 7.78 -1.84
N HIS A 55 -3.30 8.56 -2.75
CA HIS A 55 -3.33 10.02 -2.67
C HIS A 55 -4.69 10.65 -3.01
N ASN A 56 -5.53 9.97 -3.79
CA ASN A 56 -6.79 10.53 -4.33
C ASN A 56 -8.05 9.83 -3.80
N SER A 57 -7.90 8.79 -2.97
CA SER A 57 -9.02 8.10 -2.32
C SER A 57 -9.18 8.55 -0.86
N LYS A 58 -10.31 8.17 -0.26
CA LYS A 58 -10.56 8.39 1.18
C LYS A 58 -9.73 7.46 2.07
N GLU A 59 -9.11 6.42 1.51
CA GLU A 59 -8.32 5.43 2.24
C GLU A 59 -6.84 5.82 2.28
N PHE A 60 -6.39 6.29 3.45
CA PHE A 60 -4.97 6.50 3.72
C PHE A 60 -4.26 5.15 3.95
N ASN A 61 -3.08 4.94 3.37
CA ASN A 61 -2.24 3.73 3.49
C ASN A 61 -2.73 2.49 2.72
N LEU A 62 -3.39 2.67 1.58
CA LEU A 62 -3.72 1.61 0.62
C LEU A 62 -2.54 0.66 0.31
N VAL A 63 -1.36 1.19 0.01
CA VAL A 63 -0.17 0.39 -0.34
C VAL A 63 0.26 -0.50 0.82
N HIS A 64 0.21 0.03 2.04
CA HIS A 64 0.49 -0.73 3.26
C HIS A 64 -0.55 -1.83 3.49
N LYS A 65 -1.83 -1.51 3.34
CA LYS A 65 -2.94 -2.47 3.47
C LYS A 65 -2.74 -3.63 2.50
N ILE A 66 -2.47 -3.33 1.23
CA ILE A 66 -2.19 -4.33 0.19
C ILE A 66 -1.04 -5.25 0.62
N LEU A 67 0.07 -4.68 1.10
CA LEU A 67 1.23 -5.44 1.56
C LEU A 67 0.89 -6.42 2.69
N MET A 68 0.06 -5.99 3.65
CA MET A 68 -0.22 -6.76 4.87
C MET A 68 -1.39 -7.75 4.72
N THR A 69 -2.40 -7.44 3.90
CA THR A 69 -3.65 -8.21 3.88
C THR A 69 -3.74 -9.21 2.75
N LEU A 70 -3.18 -8.91 1.57
CA LEU A 70 -3.37 -9.75 0.40
C LEU A 70 -2.40 -10.94 0.40
N PRO A 71 -2.86 -12.18 0.19
CA PRO A 71 -1.99 -13.29 -0.19
C PRO A 71 -1.46 -13.11 -1.63
N ASN A 72 -0.46 -13.92 -2.01
CA ASN A 72 0.24 -13.78 -3.29
C ASN A 72 -0.69 -13.94 -4.51
N THR A 73 -1.68 -14.83 -4.40
CA THR A 73 -2.72 -15.09 -5.41
C THR A 73 -3.56 -13.85 -5.69
N LEU A 74 -4.16 -13.27 -4.65
CA LEU A 74 -4.98 -12.07 -4.76
C LEU A 74 -4.15 -10.82 -5.09
N LEU A 75 -2.91 -10.74 -4.61
CA LEU A 75 -1.99 -9.67 -5.02
C LEU A 75 -1.71 -9.72 -6.52
N ASN A 76 -1.51 -10.92 -7.09
CA ASN A 76 -1.33 -11.07 -8.52
C ASN A 76 -2.60 -10.69 -9.31
N ALA A 77 -3.77 -11.15 -8.86
CA ALA A 77 -5.05 -10.81 -9.49
C ALA A 77 -5.33 -9.30 -9.45
N MET A 78 -5.06 -8.64 -8.32
CA MET A 78 -5.19 -7.18 -8.20
C MET A 78 -4.20 -6.45 -9.13
N ALA A 79 -3.00 -6.98 -9.30
CA ALA A 79 -2.04 -6.44 -10.26
C ALA A 79 -2.54 -6.60 -11.71
N GLU A 80 -3.19 -7.71 -12.07
CA GLU A 80 -3.82 -7.89 -13.38
C GLU A 80 -4.98 -6.91 -13.61
N GLU A 81 -5.85 -6.70 -12.62
CA GLU A 81 -6.87 -5.63 -12.69
C GLU A 81 -6.26 -4.24 -12.88
N SER A 82 -5.14 -3.98 -12.19
CA SER A 82 -4.43 -2.70 -12.29
C SER A 82 -3.84 -2.49 -13.69
N VAL A 83 -3.33 -3.55 -14.33
CA VAL A 83 -2.89 -3.51 -15.72
C VAL A 83 -4.05 -3.25 -16.68
N LEU A 84 -5.23 -3.83 -16.42
CA LEU A 84 -6.45 -3.51 -17.19
C LEU A 84 -6.80 -2.02 -17.09
N VAL A 85 -6.72 -1.43 -15.89
CA VAL A 85 -6.93 0.01 -15.68
C VAL A 85 -5.91 0.84 -16.46
N LEU A 86 -4.62 0.52 -16.35
CA LEU A 86 -3.54 1.24 -17.03
C LEU A 86 -3.71 1.21 -18.56
N ASN A 87 -4.09 0.07 -19.12
CA ASN A 87 -4.39 -0.05 -20.55
C ASN A 87 -5.65 0.74 -20.94
N CYS A 88 -6.66 0.76 -20.07
CA CYS A 88 -7.90 1.50 -20.28
C CYS A 88 -7.65 3.02 -20.36
N ILE A 89 -6.86 3.59 -19.46
CA ILE A 89 -6.56 5.04 -19.46
C ILE A 89 -5.61 5.49 -20.57
N GLN A 90 -4.90 4.55 -21.20
CA GLN A 90 -4.04 4.81 -22.37
C GLN A 90 -4.82 4.74 -23.69
N SER A 91 -6.00 4.14 -23.70
CA SER A 91 -6.84 4.03 -24.89
C SER A 91 -7.64 5.31 -25.10
N ASP A 92 -7.81 5.74 -26.37
CA ASP A 92 -8.62 6.91 -26.70
C ASP A 92 -10.12 6.61 -26.71
N ASP A 93 -10.47 5.42 -27.22
CA ASP A 93 -11.82 4.87 -27.17
C ASP A 93 -11.97 3.94 -25.96
N PHE A 94 -13.15 3.95 -25.33
CA PHE A 94 -13.41 3.06 -24.20
C PHE A 94 -13.39 1.61 -24.68
N PRO A 95 -12.41 0.79 -24.28
CA PRO A 95 -12.14 -0.48 -24.94
C PRO A 95 -13.16 -1.59 -24.60
N PHE A 96 -14.23 -1.26 -23.88
CA PHE A 96 -15.23 -2.20 -23.37
C PHE A 96 -16.68 -1.82 -23.73
N SER A 97 -16.90 -0.94 -24.71
CA SER A 97 -18.23 -0.39 -25.05
C SER A 97 -19.22 -1.36 -25.73
N GLY A 98 -19.00 -2.68 -25.69
CA GLY A 98 -19.82 -3.65 -26.44
C GLY A 98 -19.88 -5.07 -25.88
N VAL A 99 -19.39 -5.31 -24.65
CA VAL A 99 -19.44 -6.63 -24.03
C VAL A 99 -20.08 -6.49 -22.65
N ASP A 100 -21.24 -7.12 -22.46
CA ASP A 100 -21.99 -7.19 -21.20
C ASP A 100 -21.30 -8.08 -20.13
N ILE A 101 -20.00 -8.31 -20.30
CA ILE A 101 -19.14 -8.89 -19.30
C ILE A 101 -18.46 -7.71 -18.66
N THR A 102 -19.04 -7.29 -17.55
CA THR A 102 -18.40 -6.55 -16.47
C THR A 102 -16.99 -7.12 -16.21
N ARG A 103 -16.01 -6.68 -17.01
CA ARG A 103 -14.60 -6.68 -16.63
C ARG A 103 -14.44 -5.63 -15.55
N GLU A 104 -15.10 -5.89 -14.45
CA GLU A 104 -15.00 -5.09 -13.25
C GLU A 104 -13.59 -5.25 -12.71
N ILE A 105 -13.24 -4.30 -11.86
CA ILE A 105 -12.00 -4.28 -11.10
C ILE A 105 -12.36 -4.55 -9.63
N PRO A 106 -12.97 -5.72 -9.32
CA PRO A 106 -13.61 -5.97 -8.04
C PRO A 106 -12.62 -5.90 -6.87
N LEU A 107 -11.37 -6.36 -7.06
CA LEU A 107 -10.35 -6.27 -6.01
C LEU A 107 -9.94 -4.82 -5.77
N LEU A 108 -9.71 -4.04 -6.83
CA LEU A 108 -9.42 -2.61 -6.70
C LEU A 108 -10.59 -1.85 -6.05
N GLN A 109 -11.83 -2.17 -6.43
CA GLN A 109 -13.04 -1.58 -5.85
C GLN A 109 -13.15 -1.87 -4.37
N SER A 110 -13.04 -3.14 -3.99
CA SER A 110 -13.15 -3.58 -2.61
C SER A 110 -12.06 -2.96 -1.72
N ILE A 111 -10.80 -3.03 -2.15
CA ILE A 111 -9.67 -2.63 -1.31
C ILE A 111 -9.58 -1.11 -1.17
N SER A 112 -9.85 -0.37 -2.24
CA SER A 112 -9.76 1.10 -2.25
C SER A 112 -10.96 1.78 -1.59
N LYS A 113 -12.07 1.05 -1.36
CA LYS A 113 -13.35 1.56 -0.84
C LYS A 113 -13.82 2.86 -1.52
N SER A 114 -13.38 3.10 -2.75
CA SER A 114 -13.52 4.39 -3.44
C SER A 114 -14.59 4.37 -4.54
N GLY A 115 -15.23 3.21 -4.76
CA GLY A 115 -16.24 3.04 -5.81
C GLY A 115 -15.71 3.20 -7.23
N VAL A 116 -14.38 3.13 -7.42
CA VAL A 116 -13.74 3.30 -8.73
C VAL A 116 -14.21 2.25 -9.73
N THR A 117 -14.49 2.66 -10.96
CA THR A 117 -14.88 1.77 -12.06
C THR A 117 -13.95 1.98 -13.24
N LEU A 118 -13.84 1.02 -14.17
CA LEU A 118 -13.11 1.26 -15.42
C LEU A 118 -13.65 2.47 -16.20
N LYS A 119 -14.97 2.68 -16.15
CA LYS A 119 -15.59 3.87 -16.74
C LYS A 119 -15.09 5.16 -16.09
N PHE A 120 -15.06 5.22 -14.76
CA PHE A 120 -14.48 6.35 -14.03
C PHE A 120 -13.02 6.61 -14.45
N PHE A 121 -12.21 5.56 -14.53
CA PHE A 121 -10.81 5.69 -14.95
C PHE A 121 -10.69 6.27 -16.38
N HIS A 122 -11.51 5.78 -17.31
CA HIS A 122 -11.50 6.25 -18.69
C HIS A 122 -11.99 7.70 -18.83
N GLU A 123 -13.08 8.06 -18.16
CA GLU A 123 -13.63 9.43 -18.17
C GLU A 123 -12.62 10.44 -17.63
N ASN A 124 -11.81 10.04 -16.65
CA ASN A 124 -10.78 10.88 -16.01
C ASN A 124 -9.36 10.63 -16.55
N ARG A 125 -9.22 9.90 -17.68
CA ARG A 125 -7.94 9.30 -18.11
C ARG A 125 -6.78 10.28 -18.21
N LEU A 126 -7.01 11.52 -18.66
CA LEU A 126 -5.93 12.50 -18.83
C LEU A 126 -5.32 12.93 -17.49
N GLY A 127 -6.15 13.15 -16.47
CA GLY A 127 -5.70 13.53 -15.13
C GLY A 127 -4.98 12.38 -14.44
N ILE A 128 -5.56 11.18 -14.51
CA ILE A 128 -5.00 9.97 -13.92
C ILE A 128 -3.67 9.62 -14.56
N THR A 129 -3.60 9.59 -15.90
CA THR A 129 -2.36 9.30 -16.63
C THR A 129 -1.24 10.28 -16.26
N ARG A 130 -1.54 11.57 -16.10
CA ARG A 130 -0.55 12.56 -15.65
C ARG A 130 -0.08 12.29 -14.22
N GLY A 131 -1.01 12.04 -13.29
CA GLY A 131 -0.69 11.76 -11.88
C GLY A 131 0.15 10.49 -11.72
N VAL A 132 -0.29 9.39 -12.35
CA VAL A 132 0.45 8.12 -12.36
C VAL A 132 1.82 8.28 -13.00
N SER A 133 1.92 9.02 -14.11
CA SER A 133 3.21 9.27 -14.78
C SER A 133 4.19 10.07 -13.93
N SER A 134 3.71 11.05 -13.15
CA SER A 134 4.54 11.81 -12.21
C SER A 134 5.03 10.90 -11.09
N LEU A 135 4.15 10.14 -10.43
CA LEU A 135 4.55 9.20 -9.38
C LEU A 135 5.54 8.15 -9.89
N PHE A 136 5.33 7.64 -11.10
CA PHE A 136 6.25 6.70 -11.72
C PHE A 136 7.65 7.30 -11.90
N LYS A 137 7.75 8.51 -12.46
CA LYS A 137 9.02 9.18 -12.75
C LYS A 137 9.73 9.68 -11.49
N ASP A 138 8.98 10.32 -10.61
CA ASP A 138 9.51 11.08 -9.47
C ASP A 138 9.77 10.17 -8.25
N ILE A 139 8.99 9.08 -8.14
CA ILE A 139 9.07 8.12 -7.04
C ILE A 139 9.55 6.76 -7.54
N CYS A 140 8.78 6.02 -8.34
CA CYS A 140 9.08 4.60 -8.63
C CYS A 140 10.48 4.38 -9.22
N LEU A 141 10.87 5.15 -10.25
CA LEU A 141 12.19 5.01 -10.88
C LEU A 141 13.33 5.21 -9.90
N ARG A 142 13.16 6.11 -8.93
CA ARG A 142 14.17 6.37 -7.89
C ARG A 142 14.07 5.33 -6.78
N ALA A 143 12.88 5.07 -6.26
CA ALA A 143 12.64 4.20 -5.12
C ALA A 143 12.92 2.73 -5.43
N PHE A 144 12.88 2.28 -6.68
CA PHE A 144 13.05 0.86 -7.04
C PHE A 144 14.32 0.57 -7.83
N GLN A 145 15.10 1.59 -8.18
CA GLN A 145 16.28 1.48 -9.04
C GLN A 145 17.23 0.34 -8.65
N ASP A 146 17.57 0.24 -7.37
CA ASP A 146 18.50 -0.76 -6.84
C ASP A 146 17.87 -2.16 -6.70
N LEU A 147 16.53 -2.25 -6.71
CA LEU A 147 15.79 -3.51 -6.72
C LEU A 147 15.71 -4.11 -8.12
N LEU A 148 15.73 -3.26 -9.16
CA LEU A 148 15.78 -3.66 -10.57
C LEU A 148 17.14 -4.25 -10.98
N LEU A 149 18.20 -3.83 -10.29
CA LEU A 149 19.59 -4.17 -10.63
C LEU A 149 20.14 -5.35 -9.81
N GLN A 150 19.36 -5.96 -8.92
CA GLN A 150 19.85 -7.14 -8.20
C GLN A 150 19.91 -8.31 -9.18
N PRO A 151 21.11 -8.84 -9.49
CA PRO A 151 21.19 -10.08 -10.22
C PRO A 151 20.52 -11.14 -9.37
N HIS A 152 19.62 -11.91 -9.97
CA HIS A 152 19.11 -13.13 -9.39
C HIS A 152 20.31 -13.90 -8.83
N LYS A 153 20.44 -13.98 -7.49
CA LYS A 153 21.12 -15.12 -6.91
C LYS A 153 20.23 -16.28 -7.27
N GLU A 154 20.57 -16.93 -8.36
CA GLU A 154 20.03 -18.20 -8.81
C GLU A 154 19.78 -19.03 -7.54
N ARG A 155 18.53 -19.45 -7.34
CA ARG A 155 18.27 -20.58 -6.46
C ARG A 155 19.19 -21.68 -6.98
N ASN A 156 20.20 -22.03 -6.19
CA ASN A 156 21.09 -23.14 -6.46
C ASN A 156 20.21 -24.31 -6.94
N ALA A 157 20.35 -24.66 -8.22
CA ALA A 157 19.82 -25.91 -8.72
C ALA A 157 20.55 -27.01 -7.95
N ASP A 158 19.79 -27.81 -7.19
CA ASP A 158 20.29 -29.08 -6.67
C ASP A 158 20.82 -29.90 -7.86
N PRO A 159 22.10 -30.30 -7.89
CA PRO A 159 22.68 -31.01 -9.04
C PRO A 159 22.29 -32.50 -9.08
N ASN A 160 21.14 -32.88 -8.52
CA ASN A 160 20.77 -34.28 -8.37
C ASN A 160 19.32 -34.57 -8.79
N MET A 161 19.03 -34.39 -10.07
CA MET A 161 17.96 -35.16 -10.72
C MET A 161 18.42 -35.62 -12.10
N GLY A 162 18.58 -36.94 -12.20
CA GLY A 162 19.15 -37.63 -13.33
C GLY A 162 18.34 -37.56 -14.61
N ALA A 163 19.05 -37.85 -15.68
CA ALA A 163 18.58 -38.01 -17.05
C ALA A 163 17.25 -38.79 -17.16
N ASN A 164 16.27 -38.17 -17.82
CA ASN A 164 15.44 -38.79 -18.86
C ASN A 164 14.48 -37.75 -19.44
N ALA A 165 14.88 -37.12 -20.54
CA ALA A 165 13.97 -36.38 -21.42
C ALA A 165 13.78 -37.20 -22.71
N PRO A 166 12.55 -37.49 -23.15
CA PRO A 166 12.33 -38.00 -24.50
C PRO A 166 12.47 -36.85 -25.50
N GLN A 167 13.35 -37.04 -26.47
CA GLN A 167 13.54 -36.17 -27.62
C GLN A 167 12.34 -36.29 -28.57
N PHE A 168 11.69 -35.18 -28.88
CA PHE A 168 10.97 -35.02 -30.15
C PHE A 168 11.63 -33.86 -30.91
N ARG A 169 12.26 -34.22 -32.01
CA ARG A 169 12.78 -33.35 -33.06
C ARG A 169 11.64 -33.07 -34.03
N ASP A 170 11.52 -31.83 -34.51
CA ASP A 170 11.50 -31.55 -35.95
C ASP A 170 11.70 -30.05 -36.23
N PRO A 171 12.12 -29.68 -37.46
CA PRO A 171 13.01 -28.56 -37.71
C PRO A 171 12.38 -27.42 -38.54
N GLU A 172 13.23 -26.39 -38.73
CA GLU A 172 13.22 -25.36 -39.78
C GLU A 172 12.74 -23.95 -39.42
N ALA A 173 13.64 -23.02 -39.75
CA ALA A 173 13.56 -21.59 -39.57
C ALA A 173 13.21 -20.92 -40.90
N SER A 174 12.41 -19.85 -40.88
CA SER A 174 12.87 -18.51 -41.31
C SER A 174 11.76 -17.44 -41.38
N SER A 175 12.14 -16.27 -40.87
CA SER A 175 11.81 -14.91 -41.31
C SER A 175 10.59 -14.16 -40.74
N ALA A 176 10.91 -12.94 -40.29
CA ALA A 176 10.10 -11.72 -40.07
C ALA A 176 9.24 -11.59 -38.78
N SER A 177 9.66 -10.63 -37.93
CA SER A 177 8.86 -9.95 -36.88
C SER A 177 7.81 -8.99 -37.50
N PRO A 178 6.84 -8.39 -36.74
CA PRO A 178 6.61 -8.41 -35.29
C PRO A 178 5.12 -8.58 -34.88
N HIS A 179 4.72 -9.71 -34.31
CA HIS A 179 3.48 -9.79 -33.53
C HIS A 179 3.65 -10.79 -32.38
N TYR A 180 4.05 -10.31 -31.20
CA TYR A 180 3.99 -11.10 -29.98
C TYR A 180 2.54 -11.15 -29.48
N LEU A 181 1.72 -11.96 -30.14
CA LEU A 181 0.46 -12.42 -29.59
C LEU A 181 0.79 -13.50 -28.54
N ARG A 182 0.73 -13.07 -27.28
CA ARG A 182 0.09 -13.73 -26.13
C ARG A 182 -0.18 -15.26 -26.29
N PRO A 183 0.43 -16.13 -25.49
CA PRO A 183 0.00 -17.52 -25.40
C PRO A 183 -1.36 -17.64 -24.69
N GLY A 184 -2.32 -18.25 -25.39
CA GLY A 184 -3.39 -19.12 -24.85
C GLY A 184 -4.29 -18.58 -23.74
N PHE A 185 -5.46 -18.07 -24.11
CA PHE A 185 -6.62 -17.98 -23.21
C PHE A 185 -7.33 -19.33 -23.17
N ASP A 186 -7.23 -20.04 -22.04
CA ASP A 186 -8.04 -21.24 -21.75
C ASP A 186 -9.23 -20.86 -20.85
N PRO A 187 -10.48 -20.88 -21.36
CA PRO A 187 -11.67 -20.51 -20.61
C PRO A 187 -11.97 -21.40 -19.40
N TYR A 188 -11.52 -22.66 -19.39
CA TYR A 188 -11.79 -23.60 -18.29
C TYR A 188 -10.88 -23.37 -17.08
N ASN A 189 -9.71 -22.76 -17.29
CA ASN A 189 -8.80 -22.38 -16.21
C ASN A 189 -9.31 -21.15 -15.43
N LEU A 190 -9.96 -20.22 -16.14
CA LEU A 190 -10.56 -19.02 -15.52
C LEU A 190 -11.70 -19.34 -14.55
N SER A 191 -12.53 -20.36 -14.82
CA SER A 191 -13.64 -20.73 -13.91
C SER A 191 -13.15 -21.36 -12.61
N ILE A 192 -12.10 -22.18 -12.68
CA ILE A 192 -11.49 -22.81 -11.50
C ILE A 192 -10.70 -21.75 -10.71
N GLN A 193 -9.96 -20.89 -11.41
CA GLN A 193 -9.24 -19.78 -10.79
C GLN A 193 -10.22 -18.77 -10.16
N ARG A 194 -11.38 -18.51 -10.77
CA ARG A 194 -12.42 -17.65 -10.22
C ARG A 194 -13.04 -18.23 -8.95
N GLN A 195 -13.35 -19.53 -8.89
CA GLN A 195 -13.84 -20.15 -7.65
C GLN A 195 -12.82 -20.12 -6.51
N VAL A 196 -11.53 -20.30 -6.80
CA VAL A 196 -10.46 -20.20 -5.79
C VAL A 196 -10.27 -18.74 -5.34
N LEU A 197 -10.27 -17.80 -6.29
CA LEU A 197 -10.23 -16.36 -6.04
C LEU A 197 -11.43 -15.90 -5.22
N ASP A 198 -12.63 -16.39 -5.50
CA ASP A 198 -13.85 -16.03 -4.76
C ASP A 198 -13.74 -16.46 -3.30
N LYS A 199 -13.28 -17.69 -3.03
CA LYS A 199 -13.09 -18.18 -1.65
C LYS A 199 -11.99 -17.43 -0.89
N GLU A 200 -10.86 -17.15 -1.54
CA GLU A 200 -9.77 -16.37 -0.92
C GLU A 200 -10.18 -14.90 -0.74
N MET A 201 -10.95 -14.36 -1.68
CA MET A 201 -11.51 -13.02 -1.62
C MET A 201 -12.47 -12.91 -0.44
N GLU A 202 -13.40 -13.85 -0.22
CA GLU A 202 -14.27 -13.86 0.97
C GLU A 202 -13.48 -13.90 2.29
N GLU A 203 -12.38 -14.66 2.35
CA GLU A 203 -11.53 -14.70 3.54
C GLU A 203 -10.75 -13.38 3.75
N VAL A 204 -10.30 -12.73 2.68
CA VAL A 204 -9.65 -11.42 2.77
C VAL A 204 -10.66 -10.32 3.06
N LEU A 205 -11.84 -10.33 2.45
CA LEU A 205 -12.95 -9.41 2.71
C LEU A 205 -13.42 -9.51 4.17
N SER A 206 -13.52 -10.72 4.73
CA SER A 206 -13.84 -10.89 6.15
C SER A 206 -12.73 -10.40 7.08
N ARG A 207 -11.45 -10.47 6.67
CA ARG A 207 -10.33 -9.82 7.38
C ARG A 207 -10.32 -8.29 7.22
N LEU A 208 -10.89 -7.77 6.15
CA LEU A 208 -11.09 -6.34 5.91
C LEU A 208 -12.33 -5.80 6.64
N ASN A 209 -13.34 -6.65 6.88
CA ASN A 209 -14.56 -6.39 7.65
C ASN A 209 -14.41 -6.77 9.13
N LEU A 210 -13.42 -6.19 9.81
CA LEU A 210 -13.45 -6.19 11.27
C LEU A 210 -14.44 -5.12 11.76
N ASN A 211 -15.69 -5.57 11.94
CA ASN A 211 -16.79 -4.94 12.69
C ASN A 211 -17.40 -3.64 12.15
N ASP A 212 -17.80 -3.62 10.87
CA ASP A 212 -18.94 -2.78 10.49
C ASP A 212 -20.10 -3.75 10.20
N GLU A 213 -20.90 -4.03 11.23
CA GLU A 213 -22.29 -4.43 10.99
C GLU A 213 -22.96 -3.22 10.33
N ASP A 214 -23.07 -3.33 9.02
CA ASP A 214 -23.90 -2.54 8.12
C ASP A 214 -25.35 -2.59 8.62
N ASP A 215 -25.72 -1.63 9.46
CA ASP A 215 -27.11 -1.18 9.54
C ASP A 215 -27.16 0.16 8.79
N GLY A 216 -27.67 0.08 7.56
CA GLY A 216 -27.58 1.14 6.59
C GLY A 216 -28.28 2.41 7.07
N HIS A 217 -27.51 3.44 7.37
CA HIS A 217 -27.90 4.83 7.18
C HIS A 217 -26.67 5.69 6.85
N SER A 218 -26.78 6.35 5.70
CA SER A 218 -25.94 7.43 5.19
C SER A 218 -25.68 8.55 6.20
N GLU A 219 -24.48 9.14 6.07
CA GLU A 219 -24.03 10.51 6.43
C GLU A 219 -22.74 10.48 7.25
N ASP A 220 -21.88 11.48 7.00
CA ASP A 220 -20.55 11.68 7.58
C ASP A 220 -20.53 11.51 9.12
N GLN A 221 -20.33 10.28 9.61
CA GLN A 221 -19.97 10.09 11.00
C GLN A 221 -18.49 10.39 11.16
N GLU A 222 -18.20 11.62 11.58
CA GLU A 222 -16.92 11.99 12.18
C GLU A 222 -16.74 11.11 13.43
N VAL A 223 -16.11 9.94 13.24
CA VAL A 223 -15.83 8.97 14.30
C VAL A 223 -15.20 9.72 15.47
N ALA A 224 -15.72 9.51 16.69
CA ALA A 224 -15.27 10.24 17.86
C ALA A 224 -13.73 10.14 18.00
N PRO A 225 -13.02 11.24 18.31
CA PRO A 225 -11.55 11.27 18.38
C PRO A 225 -10.96 10.16 19.25
N ASP A 226 -11.68 9.74 20.29
CA ASP A 226 -11.25 8.70 21.22
C ASP A 226 -11.14 7.32 20.59
N GLU A 227 -11.94 6.99 19.58
CA GLU A 227 -11.82 5.72 18.84
C GLU A 227 -10.64 5.72 17.87
N ARG A 228 -10.20 6.94 17.50
CA ARG A 228 -9.04 7.24 16.65
C ARG A 228 -7.81 7.66 17.44
N THR A 229 -7.76 7.36 18.75
CA THR A 229 -6.64 7.79 19.60
C THR A 229 -5.67 6.65 19.92
N ILE A 230 -4.39 6.92 19.77
CA ILE A 230 -3.28 6.10 20.27
C ILE A 230 -2.74 6.75 21.54
N PHE A 231 -2.63 5.96 22.60
CA PHE A 231 -2.04 6.37 23.86
C PHE A 231 -0.55 6.07 23.88
N LEU A 232 0.26 7.12 23.99
CA LEU A 232 1.71 7.05 24.08
C LEU A 232 2.15 7.20 25.53
N THR A 233 3.08 6.39 25.99
CA THR A 233 3.71 6.53 27.33
C THR A 233 5.21 6.65 27.20
N PHE A 234 5.79 7.49 28.05
CA PHE A 234 7.19 7.91 28.03
C PHE A 234 7.91 7.49 29.31
N SER A 235 9.18 7.15 29.19
CA SER A 235 10.03 6.85 30.34
C SER A 235 10.30 8.10 31.20
N ARG A 236 10.31 7.94 32.52
CA ARG A 236 10.75 9.00 33.44
C ARG A 236 12.24 9.30 33.23
N GLY A 237 12.61 10.59 33.32
CA GLY A 237 13.99 11.06 33.13
C GLY A 237 14.39 11.33 31.68
N TYR A 238 13.53 10.98 30.71
CA TYR A 238 13.77 11.18 29.28
C TYR A 238 12.63 12.02 28.68
N PRO A 239 12.63 13.36 28.87
CA PRO A 239 11.56 14.21 28.37
C PRO A 239 11.47 14.14 26.85
N ILE A 240 10.25 14.07 26.33
CA ILE A 240 9.96 14.08 24.90
C ILE A 240 8.96 15.19 24.60
N SER A 241 9.24 15.98 23.56
CA SER A 241 8.37 17.08 23.13
C SER A 241 7.30 16.62 22.13
N GLU A 242 6.25 17.42 21.95
CA GLU A 242 5.25 17.19 20.92
C GLU A 242 5.87 17.13 19.53
N ASN A 243 6.81 18.04 19.22
CA ASN A 243 7.49 18.10 17.93
C ASN A 243 8.28 16.83 17.63
N GLU A 244 9.01 16.27 18.62
CA GLU A 244 9.73 15.01 18.43
C GLU A 244 8.77 13.84 18.12
N VAL A 245 7.61 13.81 18.78
CA VAL A 245 6.56 12.83 18.47
C VAL A 245 6.03 13.06 17.06
N ARG A 246 5.65 14.30 16.72
CA ARG A 246 5.10 14.66 15.42
C ARG A 246 6.05 14.28 14.29
N GLU A 247 7.30 14.73 14.35
CA GLU A 247 8.33 14.45 13.35
C GLU A 247 8.55 12.95 13.17
N TYR A 248 8.66 12.19 14.27
CA TYR A 248 8.89 10.75 14.18
C TYR A 248 7.72 10.01 13.51
N PHE A 249 6.49 10.27 13.96
CA PHE A 249 5.32 9.58 13.43
C PHE A 249 5.00 10.03 12.01
N THR A 250 5.18 11.32 11.68
CA THR A 250 5.03 11.81 10.30
C THR A 250 6.09 11.23 9.38
N ARG A 251 7.36 11.15 9.80
CA ARG A 251 8.43 10.55 9.00
C ARG A 251 8.23 9.06 8.77
N LYS A 252 7.65 8.35 9.73
CA LYS A 252 7.50 6.89 9.68
C LYS A 252 6.19 6.41 9.05
N PHE A 253 5.12 7.17 9.21
CA PHE A 253 3.76 6.76 8.83
C PHE A 253 3.06 7.77 7.91
N GLY A 254 3.72 8.86 7.50
CA GLY A 254 3.13 9.89 6.65
C GLY A 254 2.18 10.83 7.40
N ASP A 255 1.23 11.44 6.69
CA ASP A 255 0.25 12.38 7.26
C ASP A 255 -0.90 11.65 7.97
N VAL A 256 -0.58 10.87 9.00
CA VAL A 256 -1.58 10.16 9.82
C VAL A 256 -2.08 10.96 11.01
N ILE A 257 -1.40 12.06 11.35
CA ILE A 257 -1.61 12.80 12.61
C ILE A 257 -2.63 13.91 12.40
N GLU A 258 -3.74 13.84 13.14
CA GLU A 258 -4.69 14.95 13.25
C GLU A 258 -4.25 15.90 14.38
N ALA A 259 -4.03 15.37 15.59
CA ALA A 259 -3.66 16.16 16.76
C ALA A 259 -2.80 15.36 17.75
N ILE A 260 -2.00 16.06 18.55
CA ILE A 260 -1.24 15.48 19.66
C ILE A 260 -1.56 16.27 20.93
N TYR A 261 -2.07 15.58 21.94
CA TYR A 261 -2.33 16.15 23.25
C TYR A 261 -1.34 15.58 24.27
N MET A 262 -0.33 16.38 24.61
CA MET A 262 0.62 16.07 25.66
C MET A 262 -0.05 16.13 27.04
N GLN A 263 0.42 15.33 28.00
CA GLN A 263 0.01 15.48 29.39
C GLN A 263 0.30 16.90 29.88
N GLY A 264 -0.73 17.64 30.29
CA GLY A 264 -0.59 18.95 30.90
C GLY A 264 -0.02 18.84 32.32
N VAL A 265 1.25 19.18 32.50
CA VAL A 265 1.94 19.21 33.80
C VAL A 265 2.71 20.53 33.92
N PRO A 266 2.46 21.36 34.97
CA PRO A 266 2.99 22.72 35.04
C PRO A 266 4.52 22.83 35.15
N SER A 267 5.18 21.81 35.70
CA SER A 267 6.62 21.84 36.01
C SER A 267 7.25 20.44 36.10
N GLN A 268 6.58 19.44 35.56
CA GLN A 268 7.08 18.06 35.49
C GLN A 268 7.14 17.65 34.02
N GLN A 269 7.95 16.64 33.69
CA GLN A 269 7.92 16.10 32.33
C GLN A 269 6.58 15.40 32.05
N PRO A 270 6.00 15.55 30.85
CA PRO A 270 4.92 14.69 30.38
C PRO A 270 5.36 13.23 30.41
N LEU A 271 4.48 12.35 30.92
CA LEU A 271 4.69 10.89 30.93
C LEU A 271 3.83 10.16 29.91
N TYR A 272 2.89 10.86 29.29
CA TYR A 272 2.07 10.33 28.23
C TYR A 272 1.58 11.40 27.27
N ALA A 273 1.08 10.97 26.12
CA ALA A 273 0.36 11.78 25.16
C ALA A 273 -0.79 10.99 24.53
N ARG A 274 -1.79 11.71 24.01
CA ARG A 274 -2.83 11.18 23.13
C ARG A 274 -2.53 11.63 21.71
N LEU A 275 -2.30 10.66 20.82
CA LEU A 275 -2.09 10.89 19.40
C LEU A 275 -3.40 10.57 18.68
N VAL A 276 -4.10 11.59 18.21
CA VAL A 276 -5.32 11.42 17.40
C VAL A 276 -4.91 11.24 15.95
N VAL A 277 -5.33 10.12 15.36
CA VAL A 277 -5.06 9.82 13.95
C VAL A 277 -6.25 10.21 13.07
N ARG A 278 -5.96 10.59 11.82
CA ARG A 278 -6.97 11.02 10.85
C ARG A 278 -7.97 9.91 10.49
N SER A 279 -7.53 8.66 10.54
CA SER A 279 -8.37 7.49 10.26
C SER A 279 -8.21 6.40 11.32
N VAL A 280 -9.30 5.74 11.69
CA VAL A 280 -9.28 4.55 12.57
C VAL A 280 -8.37 3.47 11.98
N SER A 281 -8.33 3.34 10.64
CA SER A 281 -7.47 2.37 9.95
C SER A 281 -5.97 2.63 10.16
N SER A 282 -5.57 3.83 10.59
CA SER A 282 -4.18 4.14 10.91
C SER A 282 -3.73 3.54 12.25
N ILE A 283 -4.65 3.21 13.17
CA ILE A 283 -4.29 2.58 14.46
C ILE A 283 -3.57 1.24 14.28
N PRO A 284 -4.14 0.26 13.55
CA PRO A 284 -3.44 -1.01 13.34
C PRO A 284 -2.13 -0.82 12.54
N VAL A 285 -2.05 0.17 11.64
CA VAL A 285 -0.80 0.49 10.92
C VAL A 285 0.28 0.96 11.89
N VAL A 286 -0.03 1.93 12.74
CA VAL A 286 0.91 2.45 13.73
C VAL A 286 1.29 1.37 14.73
N LEU A 287 0.34 0.54 15.16
CA LEU A 287 0.59 -0.52 16.14
C LEU A 287 1.09 -1.84 15.53
N ASP A 288 1.36 -1.89 14.22
CA ASP A 288 1.82 -3.09 13.51
C ASP A 288 0.89 -4.31 13.72
N GLY A 289 -0.42 -4.07 13.67
CA GLY A 289 -1.48 -5.06 13.90
C GLY A 289 -1.60 -5.56 15.35
N LYS A 290 -0.76 -5.08 16.27
CA LYS A 290 -0.69 -5.54 17.66
C LYS A 290 -1.47 -4.63 18.61
N SER A 291 -1.72 -5.12 19.82
CA SER A 291 -2.34 -4.30 20.88
C SER A 291 -1.39 -3.24 21.47
N LYS A 292 -0.07 -3.44 21.32
CA LYS A 292 0.98 -2.52 21.77
C LYS A 292 2.17 -2.53 20.80
N ALA A 293 2.80 -1.37 20.63
CA ALA A 293 4.05 -1.22 19.89
C ALA A 293 5.08 -0.45 20.72
N LYS A 294 6.36 -0.75 20.53
CA LYS A 294 7.49 -0.03 21.13
C LYS A 294 8.23 0.74 20.03
N PHE A 295 8.46 2.02 20.28
CA PHE A 295 9.22 2.92 19.43
C PHE A 295 10.46 3.44 20.14
N THR A 296 11.45 3.83 19.36
CA THR A 296 12.62 4.57 19.83
C THR A 296 12.66 5.89 19.08
N ILE A 297 12.40 6.99 19.80
CA ILE A 297 12.38 8.36 19.27
C ILE A 297 13.57 9.10 19.86
N ASN A 298 14.54 9.50 19.03
CA ASN A 298 15.79 10.15 19.48
C ASN A 298 16.48 9.41 20.64
N GLY A 299 16.54 8.07 20.56
CA GLY A 299 17.11 7.20 21.60
C GLY A 299 16.21 6.96 22.82
N LYS A 300 15.03 7.59 22.90
CA LYS A 300 14.07 7.47 24.01
C LYS A 300 13.02 6.40 23.70
N HIS A 301 12.71 5.54 24.65
CA HIS A 301 11.68 4.52 24.46
C HIS A 301 10.28 5.09 24.67
N VAL A 302 9.41 4.83 23.70
CA VAL A 302 7.99 5.19 23.72
C VAL A 302 7.16 3.94 23.51
N TRP A 303 6.19 3.72 24.38
CA TRP A 303 5.20 2.65 24.21
C TRP A 303 3.91 3.24 23.67
N ALA A 304 3.32 2.58 22.69
CA ALA A 304 2.05 2.95 22.07
C ALA A 304 1.02 1.82 22.24
N ARG A 305 -0.24 2.19 22.45
CA ARG A 305 -1.38 1.27 22.50
C ARG A 305 -2.66 1.99 22.09
N LYS A 306 -3.71 1.27 21.69
CA LYS A 306 -5.03 1.88 21.47
C LYS A 306 -5.52 2.55 22.76
N TYR A 307 -6.04 3.77 22.65
CA TYR A 307 -6.64 4.46 23.78
C TYR A 307 -7.91 3.73 24.24
N VAL A 308 -8.12 3.69 25.55
CA VAL A 308 -9.32 3.12 26.16
C VAL A 308 -9.86 4.18 27.09
N ARG A 309 -11.10 4.63 26.86
CA ARG A 309 -11.79 5.54 27.78
C ARG A 309 -11.94 4.87 29.14
N LYS A 310 -11.59 5.58 30.22
CA LYS A 310 -11.95 5.14 31.57
C LYS A 310 -13.47 5.25 31.70
N GLY A 311 -14.17 4.12 31.60
CA GLY A 311 -15.62 4.00 31.63
C GLY A 311 -16.14 2.69 31.04
N GLN A 312 -15.38 2.07 30.12
CA GLN A 312 -15.62 0.70 29.67
C GLN A 312 -14.66 -0.25 30.38
N THR A 313 -14.95 -0.53 31.65
CA THR A 313 -14.49 -1.77 32.28
C THR A 313 -15.30 -2.90 31.67
N SER A 314 -14.68 -3.70 30.81
CA SER A 314 -15.17 -5.03 30.47
C SER A 314 -15.38 -5.80 31.78
N THR A 315 -16.64 -6.07 32.09
CA THR A 315 -17.06 -6.97 33.16
C THR A 315 -16.46 -8.35 32.86
N PRO A 316 -15.91 -9.06 33.87
CA PRO A 316 -15.10 -10.26 33.67
C PRO A 316 -15.83 -11.43 33.01
#